data_AF-A0A849U7H3-F1
#
_entry.id   AF-A0A849U7H3-F1
#
_cell.length_a   1.000
_cell.length_b   1.000
_cell.length_c   1.000
_cell.angle_alpha   90.00
_cell.angle_beta   90.00
_cell.angle_gamma   90.00
#
_symmetry.space_group_name_H-M   'P 1'
#
loop_
_entity.id
_entity.type
_entity.pdbx_description
1 polymer ?
#
loop_
_entity_poly.entity_id
_entity_poly.type
_entity_poly.pdbx_seq_one_letter_code
_entity_poly.pdbx_strand_id
1 'polypeptide(L)'
;NDSDFDPGSKSKAGTCEATQSSRSILTMLRSQIESAHSNAFLTQRRTEISKAITNLPSASTRDYPLSARYSDLLTSLLALRVLQEVRALTSDACHRLTKEERLNRHQIAGLKAIQNHLFENAQHLVISKRPDWGYALLVTLARLIALEQSIQSGHWVFLDDFSEDSTMVMADDKLRFSDEISVQRDRAKIAWQQLAKALENSELDEQNYSRLEMAANRYQEWQAVDGILPLRYHGEQALPVKAIHIPPIALPALSSQQLEQALHQQKLDSLAATQQLDASYAYHLLTRNCVTEIFRSINDALGRETQERLGGVIDESRNIIPFTAFAMVSDTYSVKHITTLPSYRQQQLAKQYAEEFAPLVYARESNILSASFYHYQPDDALFIFFTDDALLLRPVFGAINSLAGLGQSFWGLFTLPFDDGLLLTNGLRGVLMSLPELGFVNVRKGSYKYLPPPAESRNNLTDQ
;
A
#
# COMPACT_ATOMS: atom_id res chain seq x y z
N ASN A 1 -12.75 19.89 -27.33
CA ASN A 1 -11.50 19.22 -26.91
C ASN A 1 -11.65 18.59 -25.52
N ASP A 2 -12.65 17.73 -25.31
CA ASP A 2 -12.79 16.90 -24.10
C ASP A 2 -12.08 15.53 -24.24
N SER A 3 -11.56 15.22 -25.43
CA SER A 3 -10.87 13.96 -25.76
C SER A 3 -9.54 13.76 -25.03
N ASP A 4 -8.93 14.85 -24.55
CA ASP A 4 -7.60 14.81 -23.92
C ASP A 4 -7.61 14.24 -22.49
N PHE A 5 -8.79 14.20 -21.86
CA PHE A 5 -9.02 13.66 -20.52
C PHE A 5 -10.08 12.56 -20.53
N ASP A 6 -10.35 11.96 -21.69
CA ASP A 6 -11.26 10.83 -21.79
C ASP A 6 -10.63 9.64 -21.03
N PRO A 7 -11.24 9.17 -19.92
CA PRO A 7 -10.73 8.02 -19.19
C PRO A 7 -10.80 6.72 -20.00
N GLY A 8 -11.41 6.74 -21.20
CA GLY A 8 -11.79 5.54 -21.93
C GLY A 8 -12.95 4.84 -21.25
N SER A 9 -13.33 3.66 -21.73
CA SER A 9 -14.39 2.84 -21.12
C SER A 9 -13.93 2.21 -19.79
N LYS A 10 -13.60 3.03 -18.79
CA LYS A 10 -13.33 2.56 -17.43
C LYS A 10 -14.65 2.33 -16.69
N SER A 11 -14.70 1.24 -15.93
CA SER A 11 -15.80 0.92 -15.01
C SER A 11 -16.02 2.10 -14.06
N LYS A 12 -17.27 2.58 -13.95
CA LYS A 12 -17.65 3.68 -13.06
C LYS A 12 -17.64 3.19 -11.61
N ALA A 13 -16.46 3.15 -10.99
CA ALA A 13 -16.34 2.88 -9.56
C ALA A 13 -16.69 4.11 -8.70
N GLY A 14 -16.64 5.33 -9.24
CA GLY A 14 -16.97 6.57 -8.52
C GLY A 14 -18.27 7.24 -8.98
N THR A 15 -18.82 8.05 -8.06
CA THR A 15 -20.01 8.89 -8.25
C THR A 15 -19.67 10.37 -8.05
N CYS A 16 -18.49 10.79 -8.51
CA CYS A 16 -17.99 12.13 -8.26
C CYS A 16 -18.79 13.18 -9.05
N GLU A 17 -19.62 13.94 -8.36
CA GLU A 17 -20.34 15.11 -8.91
C GLU A 17 -19.67 16.41 -8.47
N ALA A 18 -18.48 16.69 -9.02
CA ALA A 18 -17.62 17.77 -8.54
C ALA A 18 -17.72 19.09 -9.32
N THR A 19 -18.60 19.20 -10.32
CA THR A 19 -18.63 20.35 -11.26
C THR A 19 -18.83 21.70 -10.56
N GLN A 20 -19.76 21.79 -9.61
CA GLN A 20 -20.04 23.03 -8.91
C GLN A 20 -18.90 23.43 -7.97
N SER A 21 -18.40 22.48 -7.19
CA SER A 21 -17.28 22.70 -6.26
C SER A 21 -16.00 23.08 -6.99
N SER A 22 -15.73 22.45 -8.13
CA SER A 22 -14.59 22.80 -9.00
C SER A 22 -14.72 24.23 -9.51
N ARG A 23 -15.90 24.63 -9.98
CA ARG A 23 -16.15 26.01 -10.41
C ARG A 23 -15.97 27.01 -9.29
N SER A 24 -16.44 26.70 -8.09
CA SER A 24 -16.29 27.54 -6.90
C SER A 24 -14.82 27.76 -6.55
N ILE A 25 -14.11 26.69 -6.21
CA ILE A 25 -12.78 26.77 -5.59
C ILE A 25 -11.69 27.14 -6.62
N LEU A 26 -11.73 26.60 -7.83
CA LEU A 26 -10.69 26.85 -8.83
C LEU A 26 -10.81 28.23 -9.46
N THR A 27 -12.03 28.77 -9.62
CA THR A 27 -12.20 30.15 -10.09
C THR A 27 -11.65 31.14 -9.07
N MET A 28 -11.90 30.90 -7.78
CA MET A 28 -11.33 31.71 -6.69
C MET A 28 -9.80 31.63 -6.70
N LEU A 29 -9.23 30.43 -6.78
CA LEU A 29 -7.77 30.22 -6.85
C LEU A 29 -7.14 30.91 -8.06
N ARG A 30 -7.73 30.73 -9.25
CA ARG A 30 -7.28 31.40 -10.48
C ARG A 30 -7.28 32.92 -10.32
N SER A 31 -8.37 33.48 -9.81
CA SER A 31 -8.50 34.93 -9.59
C SER A 31 -7.46 35.48 -8.62
N GLN A 32 -7.13 34.75 -7.55
CA GLN A 32 -6.11 35.19 -6.60
C GLN A 32 -4.70 35.14 -7.21
N ILE A 33 -4.37 34.08 -7.94
CA ILE A 33 -3.09 33.95 -8.65
C ILE A 33 -2.92 35.06 -9.69
N GLU A 34 -3.96 35.34 -10.47
CA GLU A 34 -3.95 36.41 -11.49
C GLU A 34 -3.81 37.80 -10.85
N SER A 35 -4.43 38.01 -9.69
CA SER A 35 -4.31 39.27 -8.93
C SER A 35 -2.92 39.45 -8.31
N ALA A 36 -2.28 38.37 -7.86
CA ALA A 36 -0.97 38.41 -7.21
C ALA A 36 0.20 38.58 -8.21
N HIS A 37 0.03 38.14 -9.46
CA HIS A 37 1.10 38.16 -10.48
C HIS A 37 0.75 39.01 -11.69
N SER A 38 -0.21 38.56 -12.50
CA SER A 38 -0.85 39.30 -13.61
C SER A 38 -1.94 38.44 -14.25
N ASN A 39 -2.91 39.07 -14.94
CA ASN A 39 -3.95 38.37 -15.69
C ASN A 39 -3.41 37.46 -16.81
N ALA A 40 -2.17 37.68 -17.26
CA ALA A 40 -1.54 36.87 -18.30
C ALA A 40 -0.63 35.76 -17.76
N PHE A 41 -0.42 35.70 -16.44
CA PHE A 41 0.59 34.86 -15.80
C PHE A 41 0.43 33.37 -16.15
N LEU A 42 -0.77 32.80 -15.97
CA LEU A 42 -1.01 31.38 -16.26
C LEU A 42 -0.80 31.04 -17.74
N THR A 43 -1.21 31.93 -18.65
CA THR A 43 -1.05 31.75 -20.10
C THR A 43 0.41 31.84 -20.51
N GLN A 44 1.16 32.78 -19.94
CA GLN A 44 2.60 32.89 -20.15
C GLN A 44 3.31 31.64 -19.63
N ARG A 45 3.01 31.21 -18.41
CA ARG A 45 3.62 30.03 -17.78
C ARG A 45 3.37 28.76 -18.59
N ARG A 46 2.15 28.58 -19.09
CA ARG A 46 1.79 27.48 -19.99
C ARG A 46 2.63 27.50 -21.26
N THR A 47 2.80 28.68 -21.88
CA THR A 47 3.63 28.85 -23.09
C THR A 47 5.11 28.53 -22.82
N GLU A 48 5.63 28.97 -21.67
CA GLU A 48 7.00 28.64 -21.23
C GLU A 48 7.22 27.14 -21.11
N ILE A 49 6.29 26.42 -20.47
CA ILE A 49 6.38 24.97 -20.28
C ILE A 49 6.23 24.23 -21.61
N SER A 50 5.27 24.62 -22.46
CA SER A 50 5.14 24.03 -23.80
C SER A 50 6.44 24.19 -24.60
N LYS A 51 7.08 25.36 -24.54
CA LYS A 51 8.38 25.61 -25.16
C LYS A 51 9.49 24.75 -24.53
N ALA A 52 9.46 24.54 -23.22
CA ALA A 52 10.41 23.66 -22.53
C ALA A 52 10.26 22.18 -22.94
N ILE A 53 9.02 21.72 -23.16
CA ILE A 53 8.75 20.37 -23.70
C ILE A 53 9.30 20.25 -25.13
N THR A 54 9.01 21.23 -26.00
CA THR A 54 9.51 21.19 -27.38
C THR A 54 11.04 21.21 -27.42
N ASN A 55 11.69 21.98 -26.55
CA ASN A 55 13.15 22.10 -26.46
C ASN A 55 13.77 21.16 -25.43
N LEU A 56 13.14 20.02 -25.14
CA LEU A 56 13.64 19.07 -24.16
C LEU A 56 15.05 18.59 -24.57
N PRO A 57 16.06 18.68 -23.70
CA PRO A 57 17.42 18.29 -24.06
C PRO A 57 17.50 16.78 -24.30
N SER A 58 18.19 16.35 -25.36
CA SER A 58 18.39 14.93 -25.65
C SER A 58 19.28 14.21 -24.62
N ALA A 59 20.09 14.98 -23.87
CA ALA A 59 20.98 14.44 -22.84
C ALA A 59 20.17 13.99 -21.61
N SER A 60 20.07 12.67 -21.44
CA SER A 60 19.55 12.04 -20.22
C SER A 60 20.64 11.96 -19.15
N THR A 61 20.28 12.24 -17.90
CA THR A 61 21.15 12.06 -16.73
C THR A 61 20.55 11.00 -15.84
N ARG A 62 21.39 10.25 -15.12
CA ARG A 62 20.93 9.18 -14.22
C ARG A 62 19.93 9.70 -13.17
N ASP A 63 20.21 10.87 -12.60
CA ASP A 63 19.40 11.43 -11.49
C ASP A 63 18.09 12.10 -11.96
N TYR A 64 17.97 12.40 -13.25
CA TYR A 64 16.76 13.03 -13.79
C TYR A 64 16.60 12.66 -15.26
N PRO A 65 16.11 11.45 -15.57
CA PRO A 65 16.09 10.93 -16.93
C PRO A 65 15.16 11.75 -17.84
N LEU A 66 15.33 11.60 -19.16
CA LEU A 66 14.52 12.28 -20.16
C LEU A 66 13.01 12.07 -19.94
N SER A 67 12.60 10.84 -19.61
CA SER A 67 11.21 10.47 -19.35
C SER A 67 10.63 11.16 -18.12
N ALA A 68 11.39 11.22 -17.01
CA ALA A 68 10.98 11.94 -15.81
C ALA A 68 10.81 13.43 -16.09
N ARG A 69 11.78 14.04 -16.78
CA ARG A 69 11.71 15.45 -17.21
C ARG A 69 10.47 15.73 -18.06
N TYR A 70 10.21 14.88 -19.04
CA TYR A 70 9.04 15.00 -19.89
C TYR A 70 7.75 14.86 -19.08
N SER A 71 7.66 13.88 -18.18
CA SER A 71 6.51 13.67 -17.29
C SER A 71 6.24 14.87 -16.38
N ASP A 72 7.28 15.43 -15.77
CA ASP A 72 7.18 16.60 -14.88
C ASP A 72 6.68 17.84 -15.63
N LEU A 73 7.20 18.09 -16.83
CA LEU A 73 6.73 19.20 -17.67
C LEU A 73 5.30 18.96 -18.19
N LEU A 74 4.96 17.72 -18.54
CA LEU A 74 3.63 17.36 -19.00
C LEU A 74 2.59 17.52 -17.89
N THR A 75 2.85 17.01 -16.69
CA THR A 75 1.98 17.18 -15.52
C THR A 75 1.84 18.66 -15.15
N SER A 76 2.92 19.44 -15.25
CA SER A 76 2.89 20.90 -15.09
C SER A 76 1.95 21.59 -16.09
N LEU A 77 2.03 21.19 -17.37
CA LEU A 77 1.17 21.72 -18.42
C LEU A 77 -0.31 21.38 -18.16
N LEU A 78 -0.58 20.15 -17.73
CA LEU A 78 -1.92 19.67 -17.40
C LEU A 78 -2.48 20.39 -16.16
N ALA A 79 -1.68 20.61 -15.12
CA ALA A 79 -2.07 21.32 -13.91
C ALA A 79 -2.53 22.75 -14.22
N LEU A 80 -1.76 23.48 -15.04
CA LEU A 80 -2.15 24.82 -15.48
C LEU A 80 -3.43 24.79 -16.32
N ARG A 81 -3.60 23.78 -17.18
CA ARG A 81 -4.83 23.65 -17.98
C ARG A 81 -6.04 23.39 -17.09
N VAL A 82 -5.93 22.51 -16.10
CA VAL A 82 -7.00 22.24 -15.11
C VAL A 82 -7.41 23.53 -14.41
N LEU A 83 -6.44 24.33 -13.96
CA LEU A 83 -6.68 25.61 -13.28
C LEU A 83 -7.28 26.67 -14.21
N GLN A 84 -6.76 26.83 -15.43
CA GLN A 84 -7.24 27.81 -16.41
C GLN A 84 -8.66 27.50 -16.89
N GLU A 85 -8.91 26.24 -17.23
CA GLU A 85 -10.19 25.77 -17.78
C GLU A 85 -11.20 25.39 -16.69
N VAL A 86 -10.81 25.47 -15.41
CA VAL A 86 -11.69 25.18 -14.26
C VAL A 86 -12.27 23.77 -14.38
N ARG A 87 -11.40 22.79 -14.66
CA ARG A 87 -11.81 21.40 -14.92
C ARG A 87 -12.27 20.72 -13.65
N ALA A 88 -13.32 19.93 -13.77
CA ALA A 88 -13.83 19.10 -12.69
C ALA A 88 -13.04 17.79 -12.57
N LEU A 89 -13.12 17.16 -11.40
CA LEU A 89 -12.67 15.79 -11.19
C LEU A 89 -13.42 14.83 -12.13
N THR A 90 -12.75 13.76 -12.57
CA THR A 90 -13.41 12.65 -13.28
C THR A 90 -14.38 11.93 -12.35
N SER A 91 -15.38 11.24 -12.91
CA SER A 91 -16.43 10.61 -12.11
C SER A 91 -15.92 9.55 -11.14
N ASP A 92 -14.78 8.93 -11.44
CA ASP A 92 -14.10 7.88 -10.68
C ASP A 92 -13.02 8.40 -9.71
N ALA A 93 -12.70 9.70 -9.73
CA ALA A 93 -11.63 10.25 -8.89
C ALA A 93 -12.03 10.47 -7.43
N CYS A 94 -13.33 10.48 -7.11
CA CYS A 94 -13.80 10.69 -5.75
C CYS A 94 -15.08 9.90 -5.43
N HIS A 95 -15.33 9.70 -4.15
CA HIS A 95 -16.55 9.07 -3.65
C HIS A 95 -17.07 9.84 -2.44
N ARG A 96 -18.39 9.75 -2.22
CA ARG A 96 -19.04 10.25 -1.01
C ARG A 96 -19.19 9.09 -0.03
N LEU A 97 -18.83 9.31 1.24
CA LEU A 97 -19.17 8.34 2.29
C LEU A 97 -20.70 8.21 2.42
N THR A 98 -21.16 7.14 3.07
CA THR A 98 -22.58 6.84 3.20
C THR A 98 -23.40 8.00 3.75
N LYS A 99 -24.69 8.06 3.39
CA LYS A 99 -25.60 9.18 3.69
C LYS A 99 -25.73 9.50 5.19
N GLU A 100 -25.35 8.56 6.04
CA GLU A 100 -25.38 8.66 7.50
C GLU A 100 -24.21 9.49 8.04
N GLU A 101 -23.09 9.53 7.33
CA GLU A 101 -21.86 10.23 7.71
C GLU A 101 -21.94 11.71 7.33
N ARG A 102 -22.64 12.49 8.16
CA ARG A 102 -22.77 13.95 8.01
C ARG A 102 -21.69 14.70 8.78
N LEU A 103 -21.24 15.80 8.18
CA LEU A 103 -20.29 16.70 8.81
C LEU A 103 -20.97 17.54 9.90
N ASN A 104 -20.34 17.60 11.08
CA ASN A 104 -20.71 18.56 12.11
C ASN A 104 -19.98 19.90 11.94
N ARG A 105 -20.34 20.90 12.75
CA ARG A 105 -19.78 22.26 12.63
C ARG A 105 -18.28 22.32 12.89
N HIS A 106 -17.76 21.53 13.83
CA HIS A 106 -16.33 21.49 14.15
C HIS A 106 -15.55 20.85 13.00
N GLN A 107 -16.05 19.76 12.44
CA GLN A 107 -15.46 19.12 11.27
C GLN A 107 -15.44 20.06 10.06
N ILE A 108 -16.54 20.79 9.78
CA ILE A 108 -16.56 21.81 8.71
C ILE A 108 -15.49 22.89 8.96
N ALA A 109 -15.30 23.34 10.19
CA ALA A 109 -14.27 24.32 10.53
C ALA A 109 -12.86 23.75 10.30
N GLY A 110 -12.60 22.51 10.71
CA GLY A 110 -11.32 21.82 10.46
C GLY A 110 -11.04 21.62 8.97
N LEU A 111 -12.05 21.24 8.18
CA LEU A 111 -11.90 21.12 6.72
C LEU A 111 -11.63 22.47 6.05
N LYS A 112 -12.22 23.56 6.53
CA LYS A 112 -11.91 24.91 6.04
C LYS A 112 -10.48 25.34 6.37
N ALA A 113 -9.96 24.98 7.53
CA ALA A 113 -8.56 25.25 7.88
C ALA A 113 -7.60 24.54 6.91
N ILE A 114 -7.83 23.25 6.63
CA ILE A 114 -7.07 22.52 5.61
C ILE A 114 -7.25 23.11 4.22
N GLN A 115 -8.49 23.45 3.82
CA GLN A 115 -8.75 24.06 2.52
C GLN A 115 -7.94 25.34 2.35
N ASN A 116 -7.88 26.21 3.37
CA ASN A 116 -7.07 27.43 3.33
C ASN A 116 -5.58 27.12 3.19
N HIS A 117 -5.05 26.15 3.96
CA HIS A 117 -3.65 25.76 3.87
C HIS A 117 -3.29 25.22 2.46
N LEU A 118 -4.14 24.34 1.91
CA LEU A 118 -3.95 23.82 0.55
C LEU A 118 -4.09 24.92 -0.51
N PHE A 119 -4.93 25.92 -0.26
CA PHE A 119 -5.11 27.06 -1.14
C PHE A 119 -3.83 27.92 -1.20
N GLU A 120 -3.20 28.19 -0.05
CA GLU A 120 -1.89 28.86 0.03
C GLU A 120 -0.80 28.02 -0.64
N ASN A 121 -0.75 26.72 -0.36
CA ASN A 121 0.21 25.80 -0.99
C ASN A 121 0.06 25.77 -2.51
N ALA A 122 -1.17 25.77 -3.03
CA ALA A 122 -1.41 25.82 -4.47
C ALA A 122 -0.84 27.09 -5.13
N GLN A 123 -0.98 28.25 -4.47
CA GLN A 123 -0.39 29.51 -4.97
C GLN A 123 1.14 29.42 -5.01
N HIS A 124 1.77 28.86 -3.97
CA HIS A 124 3.21 28.66 -3.93
C HIS A 124 3.72 27.65 -4.97
N LEU A 125 2.96 26.57 -5.24
CA LEU A 125 3.34 25.54 -6.19
C LEU A 125 3.43 26.06 -7.62
N VAL A 126 2.53 26.96 -8.04
CA VAL A 126 2.51 27.49 -9.42
C VAL A 126 3.78 28.29 -9.78
N ILE A 127 4.44 28.89 -8.78
CA ILE A 127 5.71 29.62 -8.94
C ILE A 127 6.94 28.79 -8.52
N SER A 128 6.74 27.54 -8.11
CA SER A 128 7.82 26.70 -7.60
C SER A 128 8.83 26.32 -8.68
N LYS A 129 10.05 26.03 -8.22
CA LYS A 129 11.16 25.54 -9.06
C LYS A 129 11.42 24.04 -8.89
N ARG A 130 10.71 23.36 -7.98
CA ARG A 130 10.84 21.90 -7.82
C ARG A 130 10.43 21.21 -9.12
N PRO A 131 11.09 20.13 -9.57
CA PRO A 131 10.76 19.46 -10.84
C PRO A 131 9.30 19.01 -10.94
N ASP A 132 8.80 18.39 -9.87
CA ASP A 132 7.51 17.71 -9.76
C ASP A 132 6.34 18.62 -9.31
N TRP A 133 6.50 19.94 -9.40
CA TRP A 133 5.49 20.90 -8.90
C TRP A 133 4.13 20.73 -9.57
N GLY A 134 4.11 20.31 -10.84
CA GLY A 134 2.89 20.05 -11.60
C GLY A 134 2.06 18.92 -11.02
N TYR A 135 2.71 17.81 -10.67
CA TYR A 135 2.07 16.68 -10.01
C TYR A 135 1.55 17.06 -8.62
N ALA A 136 2.39 17.72 -7.80
CA ALA A 136 1.99 18.21 -6.48
C ALA A 136 0.78 19.18 -6.56
N LEU A 137 0.76 20.05 -7.58
CA LEU A 137 -0.35 20.95 -7.82
C LEU A 137 -1.62 20.18 -8.20
N LEU A 138 -1.55 19.18 -9.08
CA LEU A 138 -2.72 18.37 -9.45
C LEU A 138 -3.37 17.70 -8.23
N VAL A 139 -2.57 17.10 -7.34
CA VAL A 139 -3.07 16.49 -6.09
C VAL A 139 -3.71 17.55 -5.19
N THR A 140 -3.05 18.71 -5.04
CA THR A 140 -3.57 19.82 -4.24
C THR A 140 -4.90 20.34 -4.77
N LEU A 141 -5.02 20.53 -6.10
CA LEU A 141 -6.26 20.96 -6.75
C LEU A 141 -7.37 19.93 -6.56
N ALA A 142 -7.05 18.64 -6.69
CA ALA A 142 -8.02 17.56 -6.49
C ALA A 142 -8.56 17.56 -5.04
N ARG A 143 -7.68 17.69 -4.05
CA ARG A 143 -8.06 17.77 -2.63
C ARG A 143 -8.90 19.02 -2.34
N LEU A 144 -8.53 20.18 -2.89
CA LEU A 144 -9.32 21.41 -2.77
C LEU A 144 -10.75 21.23 -3.29
N ILE A 145 -10.93 20.53 -4.42
CA ILE A 145 -12.26 20.23 -4.98
C ILE A 145 -13.05 19.29 -4.08
N ALA A 146 -12.43 18.22 -3.59
CA ALA A 146 -13.08 17.25 -2.70
C ALA A 146 -13.50 17.88 -1.35
N LEU A 147 -12.64 18.76 -0.79
CA LEU A 147 -12.94 19.52 0.42
C LEU A 147 -14.08 20.51 0.20
N GLU A 148 -14.05 21.26 -0.90
CA GLU A 148 -15.14 22.18 -1.25
C GLU A 148 -16.46 21.43 -1.40
N GLN A 149 -16.44 20.27 -2.07
CA GLN A 149 -17.62 19.41 -2.20
C GLN A 149 -18.11 18.92 -0.83
N SER A 150 -17.20 18.56 0.07
CA SER A 150 -17.54 18.13 1.41
C SER A 150 -18.23 19.26 2.19
N ILE A 151 -17.63 20.45 2.19
CA ILE A 151 -18.13 21.64 2.89
C ILE A 151 -19.50 22.07 2.34
N GLN A 152 -19.67 22.12 1.01
CA GLN A 152 -20.92 22.54 0.38
C GLN A 152 -22.06 21.54 0.60
N SER A 153 -21.76 20.24 0.53
CA SER A 153 -22.79 19.20 0.66
C SER A 153 -23.09 18.82 2.10
N GLY A 154 -22.24 19.16 3.06
CA GLY A 154 -22.34 18.73 4.46
C GLY A 154 -22.12 17.23 4.66
N HIS A 155 -21.57 16.54 3.67
CA HIS A 155 -21.24 15.11 3.71
C HIS A 155 -19.76 14.92 3.37
N TRP A 156 -19.15 13.87 3.89
CA TRP A 156 -17.77 13.55 3.58
C TRP A 156 -17.58 13.11 2.13
N VAL A 157 -16.63 13.74 1.44
CA VAL A 157 -16.18 13.38 0.09
C VAL A 157 -14.66 13.28 0.10
N PHE A 158 -14.15 12.15 -0.37
CA PHE A 158 -12.72 11.85 -0.42
C PHE A 158 -12.30 11.46 -1.82
N LEU A 159 -11.05 11.74 -2.17
CA LEU A 159 -10.44 11.22 -3.39
C LEU A 159 -10.29 9.70 -3.26
N ASP A 160 -10.47 8.98 -4.36
CA ASP A 160 -10.21 7.54 -4.41
C ASP A 160 -8.70 7.29 -4.47
N ASP A 161 -8.15 6.80 -3.37
CA ASP A 161 -6.71 6.65 -3.15
C ASP A 161 -6.17 5.24 -3.47
N PHE A 162 -7.05 4.33 -3.86
CA PHE A 162 -6.66 3.00 -4.30
C PHE A 162 -6.06 3.02 -5.70
N SER A 163 -4.95 2.31 -5.83
CA SER A 163 -4.27 2.07 -7.09
C SER A 163 -5.11 1.22 -8.05
N GLU A 164 -4.90 1.38 -9.36
CA GLU A 164 -5.59 0.61 -10.40
C GLU A 164 -5.22 -0.89 -10.40
N ASP A 165 -4.04 -1.23 -9.85
CA ASP A 165 -3.51 -2.60 -9.67
C ASP A 165 -3.77 -3.16 -8.26
N SER A 166 -4.74 -2.60 -7.54
CA SER A 166 -5.14 -3.07 -6.21
C SER A 166 -5.46 -4.56 -6.21
N THR A 167 -5.04 -5.26 -5.15
CA THR A 167 -5.39 -6.67 -4.96
C THR A 167 -6.88 -6.79 -4.65
N MET A 168 -7.59 -7.67 -5.36
CA MET A 168 -9.04 -7.79 -5.26
C MET A 168 -9.48 -9.04 -4.48
N VAL A 169 -10.47 -8.90 -3.60
CA VAL A 169 -11.25 -10.01 -3.03
C VAL A 169 -12.46 -10.27 -3.92
N MET A 170 -12.50 -11.46 -4.50
CA MET A 170 -13.60 -11.90 -5.37
C MET A 170 -14.80 -12.37 -4.54
N ALA A 171 -15.97 -12.48 -5.18
CA ALA A 171 -17.22 -12.90 -4.52
C ALA A 171 -17.10 -14.23 -3.77
N ASP A 172 -16.40 -15.22 -4.34
CA ASP A 172 -16.20 -16.53 -3.71
C ASP A 172 -15.37 -16.42 -2.43
N ASP A 173 -14.31 -15.60 -2.45
CA ASP A 173 -13.49 -15.32 -1.27
C ASP A 173 -14.29 -14.56 -0.20
N LYS A 174 -15.20 -13.66 -0.61
CA LYS A 174 -16.08 -12.94 0.32
C LYS A 174 -16.97 -13.89 1.12
N LEU A 175 -17.54 -14.90 0.46
CA LEU A 175 -18.38 -15.90 1.11
C LEU A 175 -17.54 -16.81 2.02
N ARG A 176 -16.37 -17.24 1.54
CA ARG A 176 -15.49 -18.17 2.24
C ARG A 176 -14.87 -17.59 3.52
N PHE A 177 -14.53 -16.30 3.51
CA PHE A 177 -13.86 -15.60 4.61
C PHE A 177 -14.74 -14.50 5.23
N SER A 178 -16.05 -14.75 5.28
CA SER A 178 -17.04 -13.75 5.71
C SER A 178 -16.80 -13.24 7.14
N ASP A 179 -16.36 -14.10 8.05
CA ASP A 179 -16.03 -13.72 9.43
C ASP A 179 -14.81 -12.80 9.49
N GLU A 180 -13.70 -13.19 8.84
CA GLU A 180 -12.48 -12.36 8.78
C GLU A 180 -12.77 -11.00 8.14
N ILE A 181 -13.54 -10.99 7.05
CA ILE A 181 -13.96 -9.79 6.35
C ILE A 181 -14.82 -8.88 7.23
N SER A 182 -15.76 -9.44 8.01
CA SER A 182 -16.56 -8.64 8.94
C SER A 182 -15.70 -7.98 10.01
N VAL A 183 -14.69 -8.68 10.54
CA VAL A 183 -13.76 -8.10 11.51
C VAL A 183 -12.93 -6.96 10.91
N GLN A 184 -12.49 -7.09 9.65
CA GLN A 184 -11.78 -6.01 8.95
C GLN A 184 -12.68 -4.80 8.72
N ARG A 185 -13.95 -5.02 8.34
CA ARG A 185 -14.95 -3.96 8.18
C ARG A 185 -15.16 -3.18 9.47
N ASP A 186 -15.34 -3.87 10.59
CA ASP A 186 -15.53 -3.21 11.89
C ASP A 186 -14.31 -2.39 12.32
N ARG A 187 -13.10 -2.88 12.01
CA ARG A 187 -11.86 -2.16 12.27
C ARG A 187 -11.70 -0.92 11.41
N ALA A 188 -11.99 -1.02 10.11
CA ALA A 188 -11.96 0.12 9.21
C ALA A 188 -12.93 1.21 9.69
N LYS A 189 -14.12 0.81 10.13
CA LYS A 189 -15.10 1.73 10.74
C LYS A 189 -14.56 2.42 11.99
N ILE A 190 -13.98 1.67 12.93
CA ILE A 190 -13.43 2.24 14.17
C ILE A 190 -12.29 3.23 13.86
N ALA A 191 -11.36 2.85 12.97
CA ALA A 191 -10.23 3.69 12.58
C ALA A 191 -10.69 5.01 11.93
N TRP A 192 -11.65 4.92 11.00
CA TRP A 192 -12.30 6.08 10.41
C TRP A 192 -12.92 7.00 11.47
N GLN A 193 -13.75 6.45 12.37
CA GLN A 193 -14.45 7.23 13.39
C GLN A 193 -13.49 7.92 14.37
N GLN A 194 -12.39 7.26 14.74
CA GLN A 194 -11.38 7.85 15.61
C GLN A 194 -10.70 9.07 14.96
N LEU A 195 -10.27 8.94 13.70
CA LEU A 195 -9.63 10.03 12.96
C LEU A 195 -10.61 11.16 12.66
N ALA A 196 -11.86 10.84 12.28
CA ALA A 196 -12.90 11.84 12.04
C ALA A 196 -13.28 12.62 13.30
N LYS A 197 -13.17 12.00 14.49
CA LYS A 197 -13.37 12.66 15.78
C LYS A 197 -12.16 13.50 16.20
N ALA A 198 -10.94 13.07 15.87
CA ALA A 198 -9.74 13.85 16.15
C ALA A 198 -9.78 15.23 15.45
N LEU A 199 -10.44 15.33 14.29
CA LEU A 199 -10.70 16.59 13.60
C LEU A 199 -11.44 17.64 14.44
N GLU A 200 -12.25 17.22 15.42
CA GLU A 200 -13.03 18.14 16.24
C GLU A 200 -12.15 18.97 17.19
N ASN A 201 -10.96 18.46 17.53
CA ASN A 201 -10.13 18.98 18.61
C ASN A 201 -8.73 19.44 18.16
N SER A 202 -8.37 19.21 16.89
CA SER A 202 -7.01 19.43 16.40
C SER A 202 -6.98 20.23 15.11
N GLU A 203 -5.94 21.05 14.93
CA GLU A 203 -5.55 21.54 13.61
C GLU A 203 -5.00 20.33 12.83
N LEU A 204 -5.68 19.95 11.75
CA LEU A 204 -5.11 18.97 10.82
C LEU A 204 -3.95 19.64 10.07
N ASP A 205 -2.91 18.86 9.83
CA ASP A 205 -1.95 19.12 8.76
C ASP A 205 -2.24 18.16 7.57
N GLU A 206 -1.47 18.30 6.50
CA GLU A 206 -1.66 17.50 5.30
C GLU A 206 -1.41 15.99 5.54
N GLN A 207 -0.49 15.64 6.44
CA GLN A 207 -0.19 14.25 6.79
C GLN A 207 -1.39 13.60 7.50
N ASN A 208 -1.97 14.28 8.48
CA ASN A 208 -3.14 13.78 9.20
C ASN A 208 -4.39 13.77 8.31
N TYR A 209 -4.54 14.73 7.40
CA TYR A 209 -5.59 14.68 6.38
C TYR A 209 -5.43 13.47 5.46
N SER A 210 -4.20 13.15 5.02
CA SER A 210 -3.94 11.97 4.18
C SER A 210 -4.29 10.67 4.93
N ARG A 211 -3.98 10.57 6.23
CA ARG A 211 -4.40 9.42 7.07
C ARG A 211 -5.93 9.32 7.18
N LEU A 212 -6.61 10.45 7.35
CA LEU A 212 -8.07 10.51 7.38
C LEU A 212 -8.68 10.05 6.04
N GLU A 213 -8.14 10.53 4.93
CA GLU A 213 -8.53 10.15 3.55
C GLU A 213 -8.35 8.63 3.34
N MET A 214 -7.22 8.05 3.73
CA MET A 214 -6.98 6.61 3.63
C MET A 214 -7.94 5.79 4.48
N ALA A 215 -8.17 6.20 5.73
CA ALA A 215 -9.11 5.49 6.61
C ALA A 215 -10.55 5.55 6.07
N ALA A 216 -10.95 6.67 5.47
CA ALA A 216 -12.25 6.85 4.84
C ALA A 216 -12.43 5.96 3.62
N ASN A 217 -11.46 5.99 2.70
CA ASN A 217 -11.43 5.12 1.51
C ASN A 217 -11.55 3.65 1.92
N ARG A 218 -10.77 3.26 2.94
CA ARG A 218 -10.81 1.90 3.44
C ARG A 218 -12.17 1.53 4.01
N TYR A 219 -12.74 2.38 4.86
CA TYR A 219 -14.08 2.16 5.40
C TYR A 219 -15.14 2.07 4.31
N GLN A 220 -15.09 2.92 3.28
CA GLN A 220 -16.00 2.89 2.16
C GLN A 220 -15.91 1.56 1.39
N GLU A 221 -14.69 1.12 1.08
CA GLU A 221 -14.44 -0.12 0.36
C GLU A 221 -15.08 -1.30 1.14
N TRP A 222 -14.83 -1.38 2.45
CA TRP A 222 -15.40 -2.43 3.30
C TRP A 222 -16.93 -2.34 3.52
N GLN A 223 -17.57 -1.22 3.22
CA GLN A 223 -19.03 -1.13 3.19
C GLN A 223 -19.62 -1.76 1.92
N ALA A 224 -18.85 -1.84 0.83
CA ALA A 224 -19.27 -2.49 -0.41
C ALA A 224 -19.14 -4.03 -0.38
N VAL A 225 -18.75 -4.61 0.76
CA VAL A 225 -18.63 -6.08 0.94
C VAL A 225 -19.91 -6.81 0.59
N ASP A 226 -21.06 -6.27 0.99
CA ASP A 226 -22.37 -6.89 0.80
C ASP A 226 -22.83 -6.90 -0.67
N GLY A 227 -22.07 -6.26 -1.57
CA GLY A 227 -22.30 -6.25 -3.02
C GLY A 227 -21.58 -7.37 -3.77
N ILE A 228 -22.05 -7.64 -5.00
CA ILE A 228 -21.47 -8.63 -5.92
C ILE A 228 -20.09 -8.21 -6.45
N LEU A 229 -19.80 -6.91 -6.44
CA LEU A 229 -18.56 -6.37 -7.00
C LEU A 229 -17.33 -6.82 -6.19
N PRO A 230 -16.19 -7.07 -6.83
CA PRO A 230 -14.94 -7.34 -6.13
C PRO A 230 -14.54 -6.17 -5.21
N LEU A 231 -13.89 -6.50 -4.10
CA LEU A 231 -13.44 -5.55 -3.09
C LEU A 231 -11.93 -5.31 -3.22
N ARG A 232 -11.46 -4.08 -3.21
CA ARG A 232 -10.03 -3.74 -3.13
C ARG A 232 -9.51 -4.01 -1.71
N TYR A 233 -8.60 -4.97 -1.58
CA TYR A 233 -8.03 -5.40 -0.30
C TYR A 233 -6.70 -4.73 0.04
N HIS A 234 -5.87 -4.43 -0.95
CA HIS A 234 -4.62 -3.69 -0.78
C HIS A 234 -4.43 -2.78 -1.96
N GLY A 235 -3.73 -1.66 -1.75
CA GLY A 235 -3.39 -0.73 -2.82
C GLY A 235 -3.69 0.72 -2.49
N GLU A 236 -4.04 1.05 -1.24
CA GLU A 236 -4.17 2.44 -0.80
C GLU A 236 -2.84 3.17 -0.89
N GLN A 237 -2.90 4.40 -1.39
CA GLN A 237 -1.74 5.27 -1.56
C GLN A 237 -1.93 6.54 -0.74
N ALA A 238 -0.87 7.01 -0.09
CA ALA A 238 -0.93 8.27 0.67
C ALA A 238 -1.23 9.49 -0.22
N LEU A 239 -0.92 9.39 -1.52
CA LEU A 239 -1.26 10.36 -2.54
C LEU A 239 -2.14 9.67 -3.59
N PRO A 240 -3.34 10.18 -3.88
CA PRO A 240 -4.24 9.56 -4.85
C PRO A 240 -3.67 9.72 -6.27
N VAL A 241 -3.64 8.61 -7.02
CA VAL A 241 -3.16 8.57 -8.40
C VAL A 241 -4.19 7.88 -9.30
N LYS A 242 -4.47 8.49 -10.45
CA LYS A 242 -5.29 7.90 -11.53
C LYS A 242 -4.58 8.02 -12.86
N ALA A 243 -4.64 6.96 -13.67
CA ALA A 243 -4.03 6.98 -14.99
C ALA A 243 -4.94 7.69 -16.00
N ILE A 244 -4.34 8.57 -16.80
CA ILE A 244 -4.97 9.22 -17.95
C ILE A 244 -4.25 8.82 -19.23
N HIS A 245 -4.96 8.84 -20.35
CA HIS A 245 -4.31 8.79 -21.65
C HIS A 245 -3.44 10.03 -21.82
N ILE A 246 -2.19 9.85 -22.28
CA ILE A 246 -1.31 11.00 -22.56
C ILE A 246 -1.91 11.76 -23.73
N PRO A 247 -2.36 13.00 -23.52
CA PRO A 247 -2.97 13.75 -24.59
C PRO A 247 -1.87 14.28 -25.52
N PRO A 248 -2.13 14.41 -26.83
CA PRO A 248 -1.13 14.82 -27.83
C PRO A 248 -0.88 16.34 -27.80
N ILE A 249 -0.64 16.92 -26.61
CA ILE A 249 -0.66 18.38 -26.38
C ILE A 249 0.73 19.00 -26.58
N ALA A 250 1.81 18.25 -26.35
CA ALA A 250 3.17 18.73 -26.60
C ALA A 250 4.14 17.55 -26.73
N LEU A 251 4.68 17.34 -27.93
CA LEU A 251 5.76 16.38 -28.16
C LEU A 251 7.11 17.11 -28.18
N PRO A 252 8.19 16.48 -27.65
CA PRO A 252 9.52 17.03 -27.76
C PRO A 252 10.00 17.01 -29.22
N ALA A 253 10.74 18.04 -29.64
CA ALA A 253 11.33 18.11 -30.97
C ALA A 253 12.63 17.28 -31.05
N LEU A 254 12.54 16.01 -30.69
CA LEU A 254 13.64 15.05 -30.72
C LEU A 254 13.49 14.10 -31.91
N SER A 255 14.60 13.73 -32.53
CA SER A 255 14.61 12.72 -33.59
C SER A 255 14.39 11.32 -33.02
N SER A 256 13.90 10.39 -33.85
CA SER A 256 13.73 8.99 -33.44
C SER A 256 15.03 8.39 -32.90
N GLN A 257 16.17 8.73 -33.51
CA GLN A 257 17.49 8.27 -33.04
C GLN A 257 17.82 8.78 -31.62
N GLN A 258 17.48 10.04 -31.30
CA GLN A 258 17.69 10.58 -29.96
C GLN A 258 16.79 9.90 -28.92
N LEU A 259 15.54 9.59 -29.30
CA LEU A 259 14.61 8.87 -28.44
C LEU A 259 15.06 7.42 -28.19
N GLU A 260 15.54 6.73 -29.23
CA GLU A 260 16.09 5.37 -29.11
C GLU A 260 17.33 5.34 -28.22
N GLN A 261 18.22 6.32 -28.35
CA GLN A 261 19.39 6.47 -27.48
C GLN A 261 18.99 6.69 -26.01
N ALA A 262 18.03 7.59 -25.76
CA ALA A 262 17.53 7.85 -24.42
C ALA A 262 16.84 6.62 -23.80
N LEU A 263 16.05 5.88 -24.60
CA LEU A 263 15.41 4.64 -24.17
C LEU A 263 16.44 3.56 -23.83
N HIS A 264 17.47 3.41 -24.66
CA HIS A 264 18.56 2.46 -24.41
C HIS A 264 19.29 2.81 -23.10
N GLN A 265 19.63 4.09 -22.91
CA GLN A 265 20.27 4.55 -21.67
C GLN A 265 19.38 4.30 -20.44
N GLN A 266 18.10 4.60 -20.52
CA GLN A 266 17.17 4.38 -19.41
C GLN A 266 17.00 2.89 -19.07
N LYS A 267 17.07 1.99 -20.06
CA LYS A 267 17.09 0.53 -19.80
C LYS A 267 18.34 0.11 -19.05
N LEU A 268 19.52 0.62 -19.44
CA LEU A 268 20.77 0.35 -18.73
C LEU A 268 20.74 0.90 -17.30
N ASP A 269 20.26 2.13 -17.13
CA ASP A 269 20.15 2.77 -15.81
C ASP A 269 19.15 2.02 -14.91
N SER A 270 18.02 1.57 -15.48
CA SER A 270 17.02 0.75 -14.78
C SER A 270 17.60 -0.59 -14.34
N LEU A 271 18.32 -1.30 -15.22
CA LEU A 271 19.01 -2.55 -14.88
C LEU A 271 20.05 -2.33 -13.78
N ALA A 272 20.86 -1.27 -13.88
CA ALA A 272 21.84 -0.93 -12.86
C ALA A 272 21.19 -0.55 -11.52
N ALA A 273 20.05 0.17 -11.56
CA ALA A 273 19.28 0.52 -10.36
C ALA A 273 18.67 -0.73 -9.72
N THR A 274 18.06 -1.64 -10.50
CA THR A 274 17.54 -2.92 -10.00
C THR A 274 18.66 -3.76 -9.40
N GLN A 275 19.81 -3.90 -10.06
CA GLN A 275 20.97 -4.60 -9.49
C GLN A 275 21.47 -3.96 -8.20
N GLN A 276 21.46 -2.63 -8.12
CA GLN A 276 21.83 -1.92 -6.90
C GLN A 276 20.80 -2.13 -5.79
N LEU A 277 19.50 -2.12 -6.10
CA LEU A 277 18.44 -2.45 -5.16
C LEU A 277 18.58 -3.90 -4.68
N ASP A 278 18.78 -4.85 -5.59
CA ASP A 278 18.98 -6.25 -5.26
C ASP A 278 20.21 -6.42 -4.36
N ALA A 279 21.35 -5.81 -4.69
CA ALA A 279 22.52 -5.83 -3.81
C ALA A 279 22.26 -5.15 -2.46
N SER A 280 21.48 -4.06 -2.45
CA SER A 280 21.18 -3.27 -1.26
C SER A 280 20.03 -3.81 -0.43
N TYR A 281 19.27 -4.82 -0.89
CA TYR A 281 18.13 -5.41 -0.18
C TYR A 281 18.06 -6.94 -0.28
N ALA A 282 19.09 -7.59 -0.82
CA ALA A 282 19.14 -9.05 -0.93
C ALA A 282 18.95 -9.71 0.43
N TYR A 283 18.02 -10.65 0.49
CA TYR A 283 17.85 -11.50 1.65
C TYR A 283 18.96 -12.55 1.69
N HIS A 284 19.82 -12.47 2.70
CA HIS A 284 20.86 -13.45 2.95
C HIS A 284 20.53 -14.24 4.21
N LEU A 285 20.24 -15.53 4.08
CA LEU A 285 19.77 -16.37 5.18
C LEU A 285 20.64 -16.28 6.45
N LEU A 286 21.95 -16.12 6.29
CA LEU A 286 22.91 -16.10 7.40
C LEU A 286 23.36 -14.70 7.84
N THR A 287 23.31 -13.69 6.97
CA THR A 287 23.91 -12.38 7.25
C THR A 287 22.92 -11.23 7.17
N ARG A 288 21.78 -11.43 6.52
CA ARG A 288 20.79 -10.41 6.22
C ARG A 288 19.40 -11.01 6.12
N ASN A 289 18.89 -11.42 7.28
CA ASN A 289 17.57 -12.00 7.42
C ASN A 289 16.67 -11.13 8.32
N CYS A 290 15.42 -11.55 8.54
CA CYS A 290 14.47 -10.75 9.32
C CYS A 290 15.00 -10.40 10.73
N VAL A 291 15.73 -11.30 11.39
CA VAL A 291 16.26 -11.04 12.73
C VAL A 291 17.36 -9.99 12.69
N THR A 292 18.32 -10.15 11.79
CA THR A 292 19.46 -9.20 11.68
C THR A 292 18.98 -7.81 11.25
N GLU A 293 17.99 -7.73 10.36
CA GLU A 293 17.41 -6.43 9.95
C GLU A 293 16.64 -5.76 11.08
N ILE A 294 15.90 -6.52 11.90
CA ILE A 294 15.20 -5.97 13.07
C ILE A 294 16.23 -5.41 14.06
N PHE A 295 17.28 -6.17 14.37
CA PHE A 295 18.34 -5.72 15.28
C PHE A 295 19.07 -4.49 14.75
N ARG A 296 19.38 -4.45 13.46
CA ARG A 296 19.97 -3.26 12.82
C ARG A 296 19.06 -2.06 12.92
N SER A 297 17.78 -2.22 12.60
CA SER A 297 16.80 -1.13 12.67
C SER A 297 16.67 -0.58 14.09
N ILE A 298 16.70 -1.44 15.11
CA ILE A 298 16.68 -1.01 16.51
C ILE A 298 17.96 -0.25 16.87
N ASN A 299 19.14 -0.77 16.49
CA ASN A 299 20.42 -0.11 16.75
C ASN A 299 20.50 1.25 16.06
N ASP A 300 20.07 1.35 14.79
CA ASP A 300 20.07 2.59 14.03
C ASP A 300 19.10 3.62 14.64
N ALA A 301 17.93 3.19 15.08
CA ALA A 301 16.92 4.07 15.70
C ALA A 301 17.35 4.58 17.08
N LEU A 302 18.03 3.77 17.89
CA LEU A 302 18.46 4.13 19.25
C LEU A 302 19.86 4.73 19.30
N GLY A 303 20.72 4.44 18.31
CA GLY A 303 22.09 4.93 18.24
C GLY A 303 22.88 4.65 19.52
N ARG A 304 23.26 5.72 20.24
CA ARG A 304 24.01 5.62 21.50
C ARG A 304 23.12 5.34 22.71
N GLU A 305 21.81 5.52 22.59
CA GLU A 305 20.84 5.32 23.68
C GLU A 305 20.55 3.85 23.95
N THR A 306 21.02 2.93 23.10
CA THR A 306 20.79 1.48 23.24
C THR A 306 21.28 0.96 24.60
N GLN A 307 22.43 1.48 25.09
CA GLN A 307 22.96 1.12 26.40
C GLN A 307 22.03 1.55 27.56
N GLU A 308 21.47 2.75 27.48
CA GLU A 308 20.62 3.31 28.54
C GLU A 308 19.21 2.72 28.52
N ARG A 309 18.64 2.52 27.32
CA ARG A 309 17.26 2.06 27.15
C ARG A 309 17.11 0.54 27.18
N LEU A 310 18.07 -0.19 26.61
CA LEU A 310 18.02 -1.65 26.51
C LEU A 310 19.00 -2.34 27.47
N GLY A 311 19.95 -1.62 28.07
CA GLY A 311 20.98 -2.20 28.95
C GLY A 311 22.18 -2.79 28.20
N GLY A 312 22.26 -2.61 26.88
CA GLY A 312 23.35 -3.13 26.04
C GLY A 312 23.12 -2.81 24.57
N VAL A 313 24.14 -2.98 23.73
CA VAL A 313 24.01 -2.90 22.26
C VAL A 313 23.55 -4.26 21.71
N ILE A 314 22.65 -4.26 20.72
CA ILE A 314 22.20 -5.50 20.09
C ILE A 314 23.23 -6.00 19.09
N ASP A 315 23.78 -7.20 19.31
CA ASP A 315 24.72 -7.82 18.37
C ASP A 315 23.96 -8.43 17.19
N GLU A 316 24.03 -7.76 16.04
CA GLU A 316 23.40 -8.20 14.78
C GLU A 316 24.02 -9.47 14.19
N SER A 317 25.29 -9.77 14.53
CA SER A 317 26.04 -10.88 13.95
C SER A 317 25.77 -12.20 14.67
N ARG A 318 25.22 -12.14 15.88
CA ARG A 318 24.91 -13.31 16.71
C ARG A 318 23.42 -13.53 16.70
N ASN A 319 23.02 -14.79 16.48
CA ASN A 319 21.62 -15.25 16.52
C ASN A 319 20.78 -14.84 15.31
N ILE A 320 21.03 -15.53 14.20
CA ILE A 320 20.32 -15.39 12.93
C ILE A 320 18.98 -16.13 12.92
N ILE A 321 18.69 -16.92 13.96
CA ILE A 321 17.51 -17.77 14.08
C ILE A 321 16.55 -17.14 15.09
N PRO A 322 15.26 -16.92 14.76
CA PRO A 322 14.33 -16.18 15.62
C PRO A 322 14.26 -16.64 17.08
N PHE A 323 14.26 -17.95 17.35
CA PHE A 323 14.15 -18.45 18.72
C PHE A 323 15.44 -18.26 19.54
N THR A 324 16.62 -18.37 18.92
CA THR A 324 17.88 -18.09 19.63
C THR A 324 18.05 -16.60 19.85
N ALA A 325 17.58 -15.78 18.91
CA ALA A 325 17.56 -14.33 19.04
C ALA A 325 16.64 -13.87 20.17
N PHE A 326 15.46 -14.45 20.28
CA PHE A 326 14.55 -14.21 21.40
C PHE A 326 15.18 -14.57 22.74
N ALA A 327 15.78 -15.76 22.86
CA ALA A 327 16.46 -16.18 24.08
C ALA A 327 17.58 -15.20 24.47
N MET A 328 18.42 -14.81 23.50
CA MET A 328 19.49 -13.83 23.72
C MET A 328 18.93 -12.48 24.21
N VAL A 329 17.84 -12.00 23.59
CA VAL A 329 17.22 -10.73 23.98
C VAL A 329 16.68 -10.80 25.42
N SER A 330 16.02 -11.90 25.75
CA SER A 330 15.48 -12.16 27.09
C SER A 330 16.57 -12.23 28.17
N ASP A 331 17.73 -12.80 27.83
CA ASP A 331 18.81 -13.03 28.79
C ASP A 331 19.74 -11.81 28.95
N THR A 332 19.87 -10.97 27.91
CA THR A 332 20.91 -9.93 27.84
C THR A 332 20.37 -8.52 28.09
N TYR A 333 19.15 -8.21 27.66
CA TYR A 333 18.61 -6.85 27.72
C TYR A 333 17.60 -6.65 28.84
N SER A 334 17.30 -5.39 29.12
CA SER A 334 16.35 -4.97 30.15
C SER A 334 14.90 -5.21 29.71
N VAL A 335 14.49 -6.47 29.65
CA VAL A 335 13.13 -6.88 29.27
C VAL A 335 12.19 -6.69 30.46
N LYS A 336 11.21 -5.79 30.31
CA LYS A 336 10.19 -5.52 31.35
C LYS A 336 9.02 -6.51 31.33
N HIS A 337 8.65 -6.97 30.15
CA HIS A 337 7.48 -7.83 29.96
C HIS A 337 7.70 -8.74 28.74
N ILE A 338 7.27 -9.99 28.86
CA ILE A 338 7.26 -10.96 27.76
C ILE A 338 5.83 -11.42 27.59
N THR A 339 5.28 -11.23 26.39
CA THR A 339 3.95 -11.74 26.02
C THR A 339 4.11 -12.80 24.94
N THR A 340 3.34 -13.89 25.04
CA THR A 340 3.24 -14.88 23.96
C THR A 340 1.93 -14.68 23.21
N LEU A 341 2.04 -14.38 21.92
CA LEU A 341 0.90 -14.28 21.01
C LEU A 341 0.78 -15.59 20.22
N PRO A 342 -0.25 -16.43 20.48
CA PRO A 342 -0.46 -17.65 19.72
C PRO A 342 -0.77 -17.34 18.25
N SER A 343 -0.36 -18.23 17.35
CA SER A 343 -0.72 -18.11 15.93
C SER A 343 -2.24 -18.21 15.74
N TYR A 344 -2.77 -17.69 14.64
CA TYR A 344 -4.20 -17.82 14.32
C TYR A 344 -4.68 -19.27 14.40
N ARG A 345 -3.92 -20.20 13.82
CA ARG A 345 -4.19 -21.63 13.88
C ARG A 345 -4.27 -22.16 15.32
N GLN A 346 -3.29 -21.80 16.15
CA GLN A 346 -3.29 -22.21 17.57
C GLN A 346 -4.50 -21.65 18.32
N GLN A 347 -4.91 -20.41 18.02
CA GLN A 347 -6.12 -19.81 18.60
C GLN A 347 -7.38 -20.58 18.19
N GLN A 348 -7.51 -20.97 16.93
CA GLN A 348 -8.67 -21.74 16.46
C GLN A 348 -8.68 -23.18 17.00
N LEU A 349 -7.52 -23.84 17.02
CA LEU A 349 -7.38 -25.17 17.64
C LEU A 349 -7.76 -25.14 19.12
N ALA A 350 -7.31 -24.13 19.87
CA ALA A 350 -7.65 -24.00 21.28
C ALA A 350 -9.16 -23.87 21.52
N LYS A 351 -9.89 -23.16 20.64
CA LYS A 351 -11.35 -23.08 20.69
C LYS A 351 -12.00 -24.45 20.43
N GLN A 352 -11.60 -25.11 19.34
CA GLN A 352 -12.17 -26.42 18.98
C GLN A 352 -11.88 -27.49 20.04
N TYR A 353 -10.67 -27.53 20.60
CA TYR A 353 -10.33 -28.45 21.68
C TYR A 353 -11.10 -28.18 22.98
N ALA A 354 -11.59 -26.97 23.19
CA ALA A 354 -12.43 -26.64 24.35
C ALA A 354 -13.90 -27.08 24.17
N GLU A 355 -14.36 -27.21 22.92
CA GLU A 355 -15.77 -27.47 22.60
C GLU A 355 -16.02 -28.92 22.12
N GLU A 356 -15.00 -29.58 21.58
CA GLU A 356 -15.11 -30.88 20.89
C GLU A 356 -14.16 -31.94 21.46
N PHE A 357 -14.39 -33.21 21.08
CA PHE A 357 -13.53 -34.33 21.47
C PHE A 357 -12.15 -34.24 20.80
N ALA A 358 -11.09 -34.06 21.61
CA ALA A 358 -9.76 -33.73 21.10
C ALA A 358 -9.18 -34.69 20.04
N PRO A 359 -9.28 -36.02 20.14
CA PRO A 359 -8.78 -36.90 19.07
C PRO A 359 -9.46 -36.68 17.71
N LEU A 360 -10.73 -36.29 17.69
CA LEU A 360 -11.44 -35.97 16.45
C LEU A 360 -10.95 -34.65 15.86
N VAL A 361 -10.79 -33.62 16.69
CA VAL A 361 -10.20 -32.33 16.28
C VAL A 361 -8.79 -32.55 15.73
N TYR A 362 -7.96 -33.33 16.42
CA TYR A 362 -6.60 -33.64 15.95
C TYR A 362 -6.60 -34.38 14.60
N ALA A 363 -7.44 -35.40 14.44
CA ALA A 363 -7.54 -36.13 13.17
C ALA A 363 -8.02 -35.23 12.02
N ARG A 364 -9.00 -34.35 12.30
CA ARG A 364 -9.54 -33.39 11.33
C ARG A 364 -8.53 -32.30 10.97
N GLU A 365 -7.90 -31.68 11.95
CA GLU A 365 -7.12 -30.46 11.74
C GLU A 365 -5.64 -30.73 11.46
N SER A 366 -5.12 -31.93 11.70
CA SER A 366 -3.67 -32.23 11.52
C SER A 366 -3.20 -32.19 10.06
N ASN A 367 -4.09 -32.13 9.08
CA ASN A 367 -3.74 -32.19 7.66
C ASN A 367 -4.59 -31.24 6.81
N ILE A 368 -4.07 -30.87 5.63
CA ILE A 368 -4.73 -29.90 4.74
C ILE A 368 -5.98 -30.44 4.03
N LEU A 369 -6.22 -31.75 4.07
CA LEU A 369 -7.33 -32.40 3.35
C LEU A 369 -8.64 -32.34 4.14
N SER A 370 -8.54 -32.38 5.47
CA SER A 370 -9.70 -32.34 6.37
C SER A 370 -9.76 -31.10 7.27
N ALA A 371 -8.73 -30.26 7.28
CA ALA A 371 -8.71 -29.07 8.13
C ALA A 371 -9.89 -28.14 7.80
N SER A 372 -10.64 -27.73 8.82
CA SER A 372 -11.87 -26.96 8.65
C SER A 372 -11.63 -25.48 8.35
N PHE A 373 -10.50 -24.93 8.81
CA PHE A 373 -10.19 -23.50 8.69
C PHE A 373 -8.93 -23.20 7.86
N TYR A 374 -8.26 -24.22 7.31
CA TYR A 374 -7.18 -24.02 6.35
C TYR A 374 -7.63 -24.28 4.93
N HIS A 375 -7.13 -23.43 4.03
CA HIS A 375 -7.41 -23.50 2.62
C HIS A 375 -6.13 -23.26 1.86
N TYR A 376 -5.76 -24.20 0.98
CA TYR A 376 -4.54 -24.10 0.20
C TYR A 376 -4.48 -22.77 -0.57
N GLN A 377 -3.34 -22.08 -0.46
CA GLN A 377 -3.07 -20.86 -1.21
C GLN A 377 -2.01 -21.12 -2.29
N PRO A 378 -2.11 -20.49 -3.47
CA PRO A 378 -1.14 -20.65 -4.55
C PRO A 378 0.32 -20.34 -4.16
N ASP A 379 0.51 -19.42 -3.22
CA ASP A 379 1.83 -19.00 -2.72
C ASP A 379 2.41 -19.93 -1.65
N ASP A 380 1.58 -20.84 -1.11
CA ASP A 380 2.03 -21.86 -0.16
C ASP A 380 2.75 -22.98 -0.92
N ALA A 381 3.88 -23.43 -0.39
CA ALA A 381 4.49 -24.66 -0.86
C ALA A 381 3.59 -25.86 -0.51
N LEU A 382 3.56 -26.91 -1.33
CA LEU A 382 2.75 -28.08 -1.04
C LEU A 382 3.24 -28.80 0.22
N PHE A 383 2.32 -29.05 1.14
CA PHE A 383 2.51 -29.90 2.33
C PHE A 383 1.21 -30.65 2.63
N ILE A 384 1.29 -31.73 3.40
CA ILE A 384 0.14 -32.56 3.75
C ILE A 384 -0.26 -32.33 5.21
N PHE A 385 0.72 -32.34 6.12
CA PHE A 385 0.50 -32.30 7.56
C PHE A 385 0.99 -30.99 8.18
N PHE A 386 0.19 -30.46 9.10
CA PHE A 386 0.63 -29.46 10.05
C PHE A 386 1.49 -30.13 11.14
N THR A 387 2.45 -29.38 11.68
CA THR A 387 3.44 -29.92 12.63
C THR A 387 3.55 -29.11 13.92
N ASP A 388 2.62 -28.16 14.12
CA ASP A 388 2.61 -27.23 15.25
C ASP A 388 2.15 -27.87 16.55
N ASP A 389 1.25 -28.85 16.50
CA ASP A 389 0.70 -29.58 17.65
C ASP A 389 1.18 -31.05 17.76
N ALA A 390 1.95 -31.55 16.77
CA ALA A 390 2.33 -32.96 16.66
C ALA A 390 3.79 -33.25 17.04
N LEU A 391 4.23 -32.94 18.26
CA LEU A 391 5.65 -33.04 18.67
C LEU A 391 6.29 -34.42 18.37
N LEU A 392 5.62 -35.52 18.74
CA LEU A 392 6.14 -36.88 18.58
C LEU A 392 6.11 -37.38 17.14
N LEU A 393 5.10 -36.98 16.36
CA LEU A 393 4.92 -37.39 14.97
C LEU A 393 5.60 -36.44 13.98
N ARG A 394 6.18 -35.33 14.46
CA ARG A 394 6.80 -34.29 13.64
C ARG A 394 7.82 -34.83 12.64
N PRO A 395 8.72 -35.77 12.98
CA PRO A 395 9.64 -36.32 11.97
C PRO A 395 8.92 -37.10 10.87
N VAL A 396 7.87 -37.84 11.20
CA VAL A 396 7.07 -38.59 10.22
C VAL A 396 6.31 -37.62 9.31
N PHE A 397 5.68 -36.59 9.88
CA PHE A 397 5.00 -35.55 9.13
C PHE A 397 5.96 -34.74 8.25
N GLY A 398 7.16 -34.43 8.77
CA GLY A 398 8.23 -33.77 8.02
C GLY A 398 8.71 -34.59 6.82
N ALA A 399 8.85 -35.91 6.99
CA ALA A 399 9.18 -36.81 5.89
C ALA A 399 8.10 -36.81 4.80
N ILE A 400 6.83 -36.92 5.19
CA ILE A 400 5.70 -36.90 4.25
C ILE A 400 5.59 -35.54 3.53
N ASN A 401 5.75 -34.44 4.25
CA ASN A 401 5.74 -33.10 3.68
C ASN A 401 6.90 -32.89 2.70
N SER A 402 8.10 -33.41 3.02
CA SER A 402 9.26 -33.35 2.12
C SER A 402 9.01 -34.14 0.83
N LEU A 403 8.37 -35.32 0.93
CA LEU A 403 7.97 -36.10 -0.25
C LEU A 403 6.94 -35.35 -1.10
N ALA A 404 5.97 -34.67 -0.48
CA ALA A 404 5.01 -33.84 -1.21
C ALA A 404 5.71 -32.69 -1.96
N GLY A 405 6.65 -31.99 -1.31
CA GLY A 405 7.47 -30.95 -1.95
C GLY A 405 8.32 -31.49 -3.11
N LEU A 406 8.95 -32.66 -2.95
CA LEU A 406 9.68 -33.34 -4.03
C LEU A 406 8.78 -33.71 -5.20
N GLY A 407 7.57 -34.20 -4.93
CA GLY A 407 6.56 -34.49 -5.96
C GLY A 407 6.16 -33.24 -6.73
N GLN A 408 5.94 -32.12 -6.04
CA GLN A 408 5.66 -30.82 -6.66
C GLN A 408 6.84 -30.34 -7.50
N SER A 409 8.08 -30.43 -6.99
CA SER A 409 9.28 -30.08 -7.75
C SER A 409 9.45 -30.94 -9.00
N PHE A 410 9.21 -32.25 -8.89
CA PHE A 410 9.29 -33.16 -10.02
C PHE A 410 8.26 -32.81 -11.10
N TRP A 411 7.01 -32.52 -10.72
CA TRP A 411 6.01 -32.02 -11.66
C TRP A 411 6.42 -30.66 -12.25
N GLY A 412 7.02 -29.80 -11.44
CA GLY A 412 7.54 -28.48 -11.84
C GLY A 412 8.61 -28.54 -12.94
N LEU A 413 9.39 -29.62 -13.02
CA LEU A 413 10.34 -29.82 -14.12
C LEU A 413 9.64 -29.98 -15.47
N PHE A 414 8.43 -30.56 -15.50
CA PHE A 414 7.65 -30.72 -16.73
C PHE A 414 6.84 -29.47 -17.08
N THR A 415 6.48 -28.65 -16.09
CA THR A 415 5.74 -27.38 -16.31
C THR A 415 6.64 -26.17 -16.50
N LEU A 416 7.95 -26.31 -16.27
CA LEU A 416 8.97 -25.25 -16.38
C LEU A 416 8.82 -24.31 -17.58
N PRO A 417 8.58 -24.77 -18.83
CA PRO A 417 8.46 -23.86 -19.98
C PRO A 417 7.13 -23.10 -20.04
N PHE A 418 6.16 -23.43 -19.18
CA PHE A 418 4.80 -22.87 -19.17
C PHE A 418 4.52 -22.00 -17.94
N ASP A 419 5.29 -22.14 -16.85
CA ASP A 419 5.05 -21.47 -15.57
C ASP A 419 6.27 -20.69 -15.05
N ASP A 420 7.28 -20.46 -15.91
CA ASP A 420 8.54 -19.80 -15.57
C ASP A 420 9.26 -20.41 -14.35
N GLY A 421 9.01 -21.70 -14.07
CA GLY A 421 9.58 -22.44 -12.94
C GLY A 421 8.94 -22.15 -11.59
N LEU A 422 7.78 -21.52 -11.56
CA LEU A 422 7.04 -21.25 -10.32
C LEU A 422 6.76 -22.53 -9.52
N LEU A 423 6.31 -23.60 -10.18
CA LEU A 423 5.98 -24.82 -9.46
C LEU A 423 7.22 -25.55 -8.93
N LEU A 424 8.30 -25.55 -9.70
CA LEU A 424 9.59 -26.11 -9.27
C LEU A 424 10.11 -25.41 -8.03
N THR A 425 10.13 -24.07 -8.05
CA THR A 425 10.60 -23.24 -6.94
C THR A 425 9.73 -23.40 -5.69
N ASN A 426 8.41 -23.46 -5.84
CA ASN A 426 7.49 -23.73 -4.74
C ASN A 426 7.70 -25.11 -4.12
N GLY A 427 7.92 -26.15 -4.94
CA GLY A 427 8.23 -27.50 -4.44
C GLY A 427 9.54 -27.54 -3.65
N LEU A 428 10.60 -26.88 -4.16
CA LEU A 428 11.90 -26.81 -3.49
C LEU A 428 11.79 -26.06 -2.15
N ARG A 429 11.01 -24.98 -2.11
CA ARG A 429 10.67 -24.27 -0.88
C ARG A 429 9.96 -25.20 0.10
N GLY A 430 9.03 -26.02 -0.36
CA GLY A 430 8.33 -27.01 0.46
C GLY A 430 9.27 -28.02 1.13
N VAL A 431 10.25 -28.52 0.39
CA VAL A 431 11.30 -29.39 0.93
C VAL A 431 12.13 -28.66 1.98
N LEU A 432 12.65 -27.47 1.67
CA LEU A 432 13.48 -26.68 2.57
C LEU A 432 12.76 -26.35 3.89
N MET A 433 11.46 -26.05 3.83
CA MET A 433 10.65 -25.76 5.02
C MET A 433 10.30 -27.03 5.83
N SER A 434 10.37 -28.22 5.23
CA SER A 434 9.99 -29.48 5.88
C SER A 434 11.16 -30.26 6.46
N LEU A 435 12.38 -30.08 5.94
CA LEU A 435 13.57 -30.78 6.42
C LEU A 435 13.86 -30.56 7.93
N PRO A 436 13.73 -29.34 8.50
CA PRO A 436 13.97 -29.13 9.93
C PRO A 436 13.04 -29.96 10.84
N GLU A 437 11.87 -30.36 10.36
CA GLU A 437 10.89 -31.13 11.13
C GLU A 437 11.37 -32.56 11.41
N LEU A 438 12.27 -33.10 10.59
CA LEU A 438 12.95 -34.37 10.85
C LEU A 438 13.77 -34.31 12.15
N GLY A 439 14.31 -33.13 12.47
CA GLY A 439 15.03 -32.82 13.71
C GLY A 439 14.15 -32.20 14.79
N PHE A 440 12.83 -32.40 14.74
CA PHE A 440 11.85 -31.84 15.67
C PHE A 440 11.73 -30.30 15.64
N VAL A 441 12.26 -29.61 14.65
CA VAL A 441 12.12 -28.14 14.52
C VAL A 441 10.89 -27.82 13.68
N ASN A 442 9.94 -27.07 14.24
CA ASN A 442 8.78 -26.60 13.48
C ASN A 442 9.16 -25.36 12.65
N VAL A 443 8.78 -25.37 11.38
CA VAL A 443 8.73 -24.16 10.55
C VAL A 443 7.30 -23.98 10.07
N ARG A 444 6.75 -22.78 10.26
CA ARG A 444 5.38 -22.49 9.87
C ARG A 444 5.19 -22.72 8.37
N LYS A 445 4.13 -23.46 8.04
CA LYS A 445 3.62 -23.69 6.69
C LYS A 445 2.19 -23.21 6.60
N GLY A 446 1.78 -22.83 5.40
CA GLY A 446 0.43 -22.35 5.15
C GLY A 446 0.22 -20.90 5.56
N SER A 447 -0.55 -20.20 4.74
CA SER A 447 -0.98 -18.84 4.96
C SER A 447 -2.49 -18.78 5.19
N TYR A 448 -2.91 -17.76 5.93
CA TYR A 448 -4.32 -17.46 6.21
C TYR A 448 -4.60 -16.07 5.68
N LYS A 449 -5.51 -15.96 4.72
CA LYS A 449 -5.85 -14.68 4.08
C LYS A 449 -6.80 -13.85 4.94
N TYR A 450 -6.77 -12.54 4.70
CA TYR A 450 -7.69 -11.56 5.28
C TYR A 450 -7.67 -11.45 6.81
N LEU A 451 -6.69 -12.07 7.48
CA LEU A 451 -6.60 -12.06 8.93
C LEU A 451 -6.43 -10.64 9.48
N PRO A 452 -7.18 -10.28 10.52
CA PRO A 452 -6.95 -9.05 11.25
C PRO A 452 -5.60 -9.09 11.98
N PRO A 453 -4.84 -7.98 12.08
CA PRO A 453 -3.68 -7.93 12.96
C PRO A 453 -4.08 -8.23 14.42
N PRO A 454 -3.19 -8.84 15.23
CA PRO A 454 -3.52 -9.28 16.59
C PRO A 454 -4.05 -8.12 17.45
N ALA A 455 -5.02 -8.40 18.32
CA ALA A 455 -5.75 -7.39 19.09
C ALA A 455 -4.85 -6.55 20.03
N GLU A 456 -3.67 -7.04 20.41
CA GLU A 456 -2.71 -6.32 21.26
C GLU A 456 -2.01 -5.15 20.55
N SER A 457 -2.05 -5.05 19.21
CA SER A 457 -1.55 -3.85 18.51
C SER A 457 -2.40 -2.61 18.78
N ARG A 458 -3.57 -2.75 19.43
CA ARG A 458 -4.48 -1.66 19.79
C ARG A 458 -3.93 -0.70 20.85
N ASN A 459 -3.05 -1.15 21.74
CA ASN A 459 -2.59 -0.33 22.86
C ASN A 459 -1.38 0.57 22.52
N ASN A 460 -0.69 0.32 21.40
CA ASN A 460 0.53 1.07 21.05
C ASN A 460 0.30 2.13 19.95
N LEU A 461 -0.85 2.14 19.30
CA LEU A 461 -1.22 3.18 18.30
C LEU A 461 -1.90 4.40 18.92
N THR A 462 -2.23 4.35 20.20
CA THR A 462 -2.76 5.48 20.98
C THR A 462 -1.68 6.32 21.67
N ASP A 463 -0.43 5.86 21.68
CA ASP A 463 0.71 6.52 22.35
C ASP A 463 1.84 6.97 21.39
N GLN A 464 1.54 7.17 20.10
CA GLN A 464 2.45 7.85 19.15
C GLN A 464 1.81 9.04 18.48
#